data_AF-K9P5X2-F1
#
_entry.id   AF-K9P5X2-F1
#
_cell.length_a   1.000
_cell.length_b   1.000
_cell.length_c   1.000
_cell.angle_alpha   90.00
_cell.angle_beta   90.00
_cell.angle_gamma   90.00
#
_symmetry.space_group_name_H-M   'P 1'
#
loop_
_entity.id
_entity.type
_entity.pdbx_description
1 polymer ?
#
loop_
_entity_poly.entity_id
_entity_poly.type
_entity_poly.pdbx_seq_one_letter_code
_entity_poly.pdbx_strand_id
1 'polypeptide(L)'
;MTTGTPALARPVHSHPELVFVYGTLKRGHGNHHWLLEAPFLGEAVLPDVVLHDLGPFPMAVPGEGVVRGEVYRVDAAGLARLDRLEGYPRLYDRRPLPLADGRQAWVYLGRPHQVRHVSAIADGCWLGPAPGVAVRRSQMGLAVVLALGGAALLAAAPPPAALALDTLSLCTAWRGSRGTERVLLGNSLGAAHYLTKKQRLQESPSEAPVALYSDSDLQRLCGR
;
A
#
# COMPACT_ATOMS: atom_id res chain seq x y z
N MET A 1 -1.11 -57.21 32.10
CA MET A 1 -1.43 -56.79 30.72
C MET A 1 -2.25 -55.52 30.84
N THR A 2 -1.62 -54.35 30.71
CA THR A 2 -2.27 -53.06 30.88
C THR A 2 -2.19 -52.34 29.54
N THR A 3 -3.29 -52.33 28.81
CA THR A 3 -3.42 -51.62 27.53
C THR A 3 -3.53 -50.13 27.82
N GLY A 4 -2.46 -49.38 27.59
CA GLY A 4 -2.51 -47.92 27.53
C GLY A 4 -3.09 -47.48 26.19
N THR A 5 -4.25 -46.83 26.23
CA THR A 5 -4.81 -46.09 25.09
C THR A 5 -3.84 -44.99 24.68
N PRO A 6 -3.37 -44.91 23.41
CA PRO A 6 -2.57 -43.78 22.99
C PRO A 6 -3.47 -42.53 22.94
N ALA A 7 -3.06 -41.48 23.64
CA ALA A 7 -3.66 -40.17 23.52
C ALA A 7 -3.52 -39.69 22.06
N LEU A 8 -4.64 -39.45 21.39
CA LEU A 8 -4.68 -38.80 20.09
C LEU A 8 -3.94 -37.46 20.21
N ALA A 9 -2.82 -37.33 19.50
CA ALA A 9 -2.10 -36.06 19.41
C ALA A 9 -3.08 -35.00 18.89
N ARG A 10 -3.26 -33.92 19.68
CA ARG A 10 -4.00 -32.73 19.21
C ARG A 10 -3.36 -32.25 17.90
N PRO A 11 -4.14 -31.80 16.90
CA PRO A 11 -3.56 -31.15 15.75
C PRO A 11 -2.75 -29.96 16.27
N VAL A 12 -1.43 -30.00 16.06
CA VAL A 12 -0.63 -28.78 16.14
C VAL A 12 -1.19 -27.93 15.00
N HIS A 13 -1.96 -26.89 15.33
CA HIS A 13 -2.28 -25.86 14.35
C HIS A 13 -0.95 -25.20 14.02
N SER A 14 -0.25 -25.74 13.03
CA SER A 14 0.91 -25.11 12.43
C SER A 14 0.45 -23.74 11.96
N HIS A 15 0.97 -22.70 12.59
CA HIS A 15 0.77 -21.34 12.09
C HIS A 15 1.12 -21.33 10.61
N PRO A 16 0.37 -20.60 9.77
CA PRO A 16 0.70 -20.57 8.36
C PRO A 16 2.12 -20.07 8.18
N GLU A 17 2.93 -20.85 7.47
CA GLU A 17 4.27 -20.43 7.01
C GLU A 17 4.16 -19.55 5.76
N LEU A 18 2.93 -19.20 5.36
CA LEU A 18 2.62 -18.45 4.16
C LEU A 18 2.24 -17.02 4.54
N VAL A 19 2.72 -16.07 3.75
CA VAL A 19 2.24 -14.68 3.76
C VAL A 19 1.67 -14.35 2.39
N PHE A 20 0.50 -13.72 2.38
CA PHE A 20 -0.10 -13.18 1.16
C PHE A 20 0.14 -11.67 1.12
N VAL A 21 0.71 -11.19 0.02
CA VAL A 21 1.05 -9.77 -0.17
C VAL A 21 0.31 -9.21 -1.39
N TYR A 22 -0.25 -8.01 -1.25
CA TYR A 22 -1.13 -7.40 -2.25
C TYR A 22 -0.66 -6.01 -2.70
N GLY A 23 0.48 -5.53 -2.20
CA GLY A 23 0.95 -4.16 -2.39
C GLY A 23 2.46 -4.06 -2.62
N THR A 24 3.11 -3.12 -1.92
CA THR A 24 4.53 -2.78 -2.12
C THR A 24 5.53 -3.94 -1.94
N LEU A 25 5.12 -5.04 -1.30
CA LEU A 25 5.92 -6.26 -1.13
C LEU A 25 5.90 -7.19 -2.36
N LYS A 26 4.95 -7.03 -3.29
CA LYS A 26 4.88 -7.80 -4.54
C LYS A 26 6.13 -7.59 -5.40
N ARG A 27 6.48 -8.56 -6.25
CA ARG A 27 7.59 -8.42 -7.23
C ARG A 27 7.44 -7.15 -8.06
N GLY A 28 8.56 -6.51 -8.33
CA GLY A 28 8.61 -5.25 -9.10
C GLY A 28 8.25 -4.00 -8.31
N HIS A 29 7.91 -4.10 -7.02
CA HIS A 29 7.60 -2.96 -6.16
C HIS A 29 8.66 -2.71 -5.08
N GLY A 30 8.67 -1.50 -4.51
CA GLY A 30 9.79 -0.99 -3.71
C GLY A 30 10.16 -1.83 -2.48
N ASN A 31 9.17 -2.44 -1.79
CA ASN A 31 9.45 -3.23 -0.59
C ASN A 31 9.73 -4.71 -0.89
N HIS A 32 9.77 -5.13 -2.15
CA HIS A 32 10.04 -6.53 -2.50
C HIS A 32 11.37 -7.05 -1.94
N HIS A 33 12.35 -6.16 -1.70
CA HIS A 33 13.64 -6.52 -1.12
C HIS A 33 13.55 -7.24 0.25
N TRP A 34 12.45 -7.05 1.00
CA TRP A 34 12.20 -7.75 2.26
C TRP A 34 11.87 -9.25 2.09
N LEU A 35 11.56 -9.69 0.87
CA LEU A 35 11.16 -11.05 0.52
C LEU A 35 12.13 -11.76 -0.42
N LEU A 36 13.33 -11.20 -0.69
CA LEU A 36 14.27 -11.78 -1.67
C LEU A 36 14.69 -13.22 -1.35
N GLU A 37 14.80 -13.56 -0.07
CA GLU A 37 15.16 -14.91 0.39
C GLU A 37 13.94 -15.81 0.61
N ALA A 38 12.72 -15.27 0.50
CA ALA A 38 11.49 -16.00 0.73
C ALA A 38 11.05 -16.74 -0.54
N PRO A 39 10.80 -18.06 -0.50
CA PRO A 39 10.31 -18.79 -1.67
C PRO A 39 8.97 -18.24 -2.19
N PHE A 40 8.92 -17.85 -3.46
CA PHE A 40 7.69 -17.47 -4.16
C PHE A 40 6.87 -18.71 -4.52
N LEU A 41 5.58 -18.71 -4.15
CA LEU A 41 4.68 -19.85 -4.32
C LEU A 41 3.51 -19.55 -5.28
N GLY A 42 3.64 -18.50 -6.08
CA GLY A 42 2.64 -18.14 -7.09
C GLY A 42 1.73 -16.99 -6.66
N GLU A 43 0.93 -16.55 -7.64
CA GLU A 43 -0.15 -15.60 -7.43
C GLU A 43 -1.34 -16.26 -6.73
N ALA A 44 -2.18 -15.47 -6.07
CA ALA A 44 -3.40 -15.92 -5.44
C ALA A 44 -4.46 -14.82 -5.38
N VAL A 45 -5.68 -15.23 -5.01
CA VAL A 45 -6.81 -14.33 -4.76
C VAL A 45 -7.24 -14.45 -3.30
N LEU A 46 -7.45 -13.31 -2.64
CA LEU A 46 -8.00 -13.21 -1.30
C LEU A 46 -9.44 -12.67 -1.41
N PRO A 47 -10.48 -13.45 -1.05
CA PRO A 47 -11.87 -12.97 -1.01
C PRO A 47 -12.17 -12.16 0.26
N ASP A 48 -13.35 -11.56 0.31
CA ASP A 48 -13.91 -10.84 1.47
C ASP A 48 -13.06 -9.67 1.97
N VAL A 49 -12.35 -9.03 1.03
CA VAL A 49 -11.55 -7.83 1.27
C VAL A 49 -11.68 -6.82 0.13
N VAL A 50 -11.63 -5.54 0.47
CA VAL A 50 -11.59 -4.42 -0.48
C VAL A 50 -10.23 -3.74 -0.38
N LEU A 51 -9.61 -3.49 -1.53
CA LEU A 51 -8.32 -2.79 -1.62
C LEU A 51 -8.54 -1.30 -1.84
N HIS A 52 -7.87 -0.45 -1.08
CA HIS A 52 -7.93 1.00 -1.21
C HIS A 52 -6.56 1.57 -1.57
N ASP A 53 -6.54 2.61 -2.41
CA ASP A 53 -5.30 3.27 -2.84
C ASP A 53 -4.91 4.44 -1.92
N LEU A 54 -4.00 4.21 -0.96
CA LEU A 54 -3.55 5.29 -0.07
C LEU A 54 -2.53 6.22 -0.76
N GLY A 55 -2.22 6.00 -2.05
CA GLY A 55 -1.19 6.68 -2.82
C GLY A 55 0.07 5.81 -2.93
N PRO A 56 1.06 5.95 -2.04
CA PRO A 56 2.31 5.20 -2.14
C PRO A 56 2.17 3.70 -1.90
N PHE A 57 1.07 3.24 -1.30
CA PHE A 57 0.79 1.83 -1.07
C PHE A 57 -0.71 1.58 -0.90
N PRO A 58 -1.18 0.34 -1.07
CA PRO A 58 -2.59 0.02 -0.86
C PRO A 58 -2.87 -0.46 0.57
N MET A 59 -4.14 -0.44 0.96
CA MET A 59 -4.62 -1.05 2.21
C MET A 59 -5.81 -1.96 1.90
N ALA A 60 -5.68 -3.24 2.24
CA ALA A 60 -6.81 -4.15 2.24
C ALA A 60 -7.57 -3.99 3.56
N VAL A 61 -8.90 -3.88 3.50
CA VAL A 61 -9.80 -3.91 4.65
C VAL A 61 -10.88 -4.97 4.44
N PRO A 62 -11.46 -5.55 5.51
CA PRO A 62 -12.60 -6.46 5.35
C PRO A 62 -13.76 -5.80 4.61
N GLY A 63 -14.37 -6.51 3.66
CA GLY A 63 -15.51 -6.01 2.88
C GLY A 63 -15.84 -6.91 1.69
N GLU A 64 -16.95 -6.66 1.02
CA GLU A 64 -17.36 -7.46 -0.14
C GLU A 64 -16.49 -7.11 -1.36
N GLY A 65 -15.46 -7.91 -1.61
CA GLY A 65 -14.51 -7.70 -2.69
C GLY A 65 -13.52 -8.84 -2.83
N VAL A 66 -12.60 -8.70 -3.79
CA VAL A 66 -11.51 -9.64 -4.02
C VAL A 66 -10.20 -8.88 -4.22
N VAL A 67 -9.10 -9.45 -3.74
CA VAL A 67 -7.76 -8.86 -3.88
C VAL A 67 -6.81 -9.86 -4.53
N ARG A 68 -6.06 -9.40 -5.53
CA ARG A 68 -5.05 -10.20 -6.24
C ARG A 68 -3.67 -9.89 -5.67
N GLY A 69 -2.93 -10.95 -5.36
CA GLY A 69 -1.63 -10.82 -4.72
C GLY A 69 -0.71 -12.01 -5.00
N GLU A 70 0.35 -12.06 -4.23
CA GLU A 70 1.42 -13.05 -4.31
C GLU A 70 1.55 -13.78 -2.97
N VAL A 71 1.93 -15.05 -3.02
CA VAL A 71 2.15 -15.89 -1.83
C VAL A 71 3.62 -16.24 -1.69
N TYR A 72 4.15 -16.06 -0.48
CA TYR A 72 5.53 -16.40 -0.13
C TYR A 72 5.57 -17.30 1.09
N ARG A 73 6.57 -18.18 1.14
CA ARG A 73 6.91 -18.89 2.38
C ARG A 73 7.83 -18.03 3.24
N VAL A 74 7.46 -17.81 4.50
CA VAL A 74 8.26 -17.07 5.48
C VAL A 74 8.38 -17.88 6.76
N ASP A 75 9.58 -17.86 7.35
CA ASP A 75 9.81 -18.38 8.69
C ASP A 75 9.37 -17.35 9.75
N ALA A 76 9.47 -17.73 11.03
CA ALA A 76 9.11 -16.84 12.14
C ALA A 76 9.94 -15.54 12.15
N ALA A 77 11.22 -15.60 11.77
CA ALA A 77 12.10 -14.44 11.74
C ALA A 77 11.73 -13.46 10.63
N GLY A 78 11.47 -13.95 9.42
CA GLY A 78 10.98 -13.18 8.28
C GLY A 78 9.63 -12.55 8.58
N LEU A 79 8.72 -13.33 9.17
CA LEU A 79 7.41 -12.83 9.58
C LEU A 79 7.53 -11.69 10.62
N ALA A 80 8.44 -11.81 11.60
CA ALA A 80 8.70 -10.74 12.57
C ALA A 80 9.37 -9.50 11.96
N ARG A 81 10.14 -9.63 10.86
CA ARG A 81 10.65 -8.48 10.09
C ARG A 81 9.50 -7.74 9.40
N LEU A 82 8.59 -8.48 8.77
CA LEU A 82 7.41 -7.91 8.13
C LEU A 82 6.49 -7.21 9.14
N ASP A 83 6.33 -7.76 10.34
CA ASP A 83 5.55 -7.11 11.41
C ASP A 83 6.08 -5.70 11.73
N ARG A 84 7.40 -5.55 11.78
CA ARG A 84 8.04 -4.24 12.03
C ARG A 84 7.83 -3.29 10.86
N LEU A 85 7.99 -3.76 9.62
CA LEU A 85 7.76 -2.98 8.41
C LEU A 85 6.31 -2.50 8.31
N GLU A 86 5.36 -3.40 8.54
CA GLU A 86 3.94 -3.10 8.45
C GLU A 86 3.37 -2.41 9.71
N GLY A 87 4.17 -2.30 10.78
CA GLY A 87 3.74 -1.64 11.99
C GLY A 87 2.64 -2.39 12.74
N TYR A 88 2.63 -3.73 12.65
CA TYR A 88 1.72 -4.61 13.39
C TYR A 88 1.96 -4.49 14.92
N PRO A 89 0.91 -4.55 15.77
CA PRO A 89 -0.53 -4.60 15.45
C PRO A 89 -1.20 -3.21 15.33
N ARG A 90 -0.40 -2.14 15.16
CA ARG A 90 -0.90 -0.76 15.29
C ARG A 90 -1.46 -0.23 13.98
N LEU A 91 -0.68 -0.26 12.90
CA LEU A 91 -1.12 0.22 11.58
C LEU A 91 -1.96 -0.82 10.86
N TYR A 92 -1.44 -2.03 10.71
CA TYR A 92 -2.16 -3.20 10.24
C TYR A 92 -2.39 -4.16 11.40
N ASP A 93 -3.54 -4.82 11.42
CA ASP A 93 -3.70 -6.11 12.09
C ASP A 93 -3.12 -7.21 11.18
N ARG A 94 -2.84 -8.39 11.72
CA ARG A 94 -2.37 -9.54 10.95
C ARG A 94 -3.18 -10.76 11.30
N ARG A 95 -3.85 -11.35 10.31
CA ARG A 95 -4.76 -12.49 10.49
C ARG A 95 -4.43 -13.63 9.54
N PRO A 96 -4.60 -14.89 9.98
CA PRO A 96 -4.57 -16.02 9.05
C PRO A 96 -5.91 -16.04 8.30
N LEU A 97 -5.88 -15.90 6.98
CA LEU A 97 -7.08 -15.92 6.14
C LEU A 97 -6.97 -16.99 5.05
N PRO A 98 -8.10 -17.61 4.68
CA PRO A 98 -8.15 -18.52 3.55
C PRO A 98 -8.05 -17.75 2.23
N LEU A 99 -7.19 -18.23 1.34
CA LEU A 99 -7.13 -17.79 -0.05
C LEU A 99 -8.16 -18.58 -0.88
N ALA A 100 -8.53 -18.06 -2.05
CA ALA A 100 -9.52 -18.69 -2.93
C ALA A 100 -9.12 -20.10 -3.42
N ASP A 101 -7.82 -20.43 -3.38
CA ASP A 101 -7.28 -21.75 -3.73
C ASP A 101 -7.17 -22.71 -2.53
N GLY A 102 -7.70 -22.33 -1.36
CA GLY A 102 -7.73 -23.14 -0.14
C GLY A 102 -6.48 -23.04 0.73
N ARG A 103 -5.42 -22.37 0.31
CA ARG A 103 -4.25 -22.12 1.17
C ARG A 103 -4.64 -21.17 2.31
N GLN A 104 -4.00 -21.33 3.47
CA GLN A 104 -4.08 -20.40 4.61
C GLN A 104 -2.82 -19.54 4.64
N ALA A 105 -2.96 -18.21 4.69
CA ALA A 105 -1.83 -17.29 4.73
C ALA A 105 -2.04 -16.16 5.74
N TRP A 106 -0.95 -15.67 6.31
CA TRP A 106 -0.96 -14.40 7.03
C TRP A 106 -1.24 -13.25 6.06
N VAL A 107 -2.19 -12.41 6.43
CA VAL A 107 -2.58 -11.20 5.70
C VAL A 107 -2.53 -10.01 6.65
N TYR A 108 -1.89 -8.93 6.22
CA TYR A 108 -1.96 -7.64 6.90
C TYR A 108 -3.24 -6.91 6.48
N LEU A 109 -4.04 -6.45 7.43
CA LEU A 109 -5.33 -5.78 7.17
C LEU A 109 -5.40 -4.44 7.89
N GLY A 110 -5.88 -3.43 7.17
CA GLY A 110 -6.28 -2.17 7.77
C GLY A 110 -7.67 -2.28 8.42
N ARG A 111 -8.14 -1.15 8.93
CA ARG A 111 -9.48 -1.00 9.51
C ARG A 111 -10.33 -0.08 8.61
N PRO A 112 -11.64 -0.32 8.49
CA PRO A 112 -12.51 0.48 7.61
C PRO A 112 -12.44 2.00 7.84
N HIS A 113 -12.21 2.44 9.09
CA HIS A 113 -12.10 3.87 9.37
C HIS A 113 -10.86 4.54 8.75
N GLN A 114 -9.80 3.79 8.45
CA GLN A 114 -8.56 4.30 7.86
C GLN A 114 -8.71 4.65 6.37
N VAL A 115 -9.78 4.17 5.71
CA VAL A 115 -9.96 4.25 4.24
C VAL A 115 -11.25 4.98 3.81
N ARG A 116 -11.99 5.61 4.73
CA ARG A 116 -13.29 6.25 4.42
C ARG A 116 -13.26 7.32 3.32
N HIS A 117 -12.11 7.95 3.10
CA HIS A 117 -11.89 9.00 2.09
C HIS A 117 -10.98 8.55 0.95
N VAL A 118 -10.78 7.24 0.82
CA VAL A 118 -9.82 6.65 -0.11
C VAL A 118 -10.57 5.78 -1.10
N SER A 119 -10.37 6.04 -2.39
CA SER A 119 -10.98 5.26 -3.45
C SER A 119 -10.60 3.78 -3.34
N ALA A 120 -11.60 2.91 -3.48
CA ALA A 120 -11.36 1.50 -3.68
C ALA A 120 -10.71 1.28 -5.06
N ILE A 121 -9.80 0.32 -5.14
CA ILE A 121 -9.21 -0.18 -6.37
C ILE A 121 -10.18 -1.22 -6.93
N ALA A 122 -10.89 -0.85 -7.99
CA ALA A 122 -12.05 -1.57 -8.50
C ALA A 122 -11.79 -3.05 -8.84
N ASP A 123 -10.60 -3.38 -9.33
CA ASP A 123 -10.23 -4.75 -9.74
C ASP A 123 -9.45 -5.51 -8.64
N GLY A 124 -9.22 -4.88 -7.48
CA GLY A 124 -8.45 -5.45 -6.38
C GLY A 124 -6.98 -5.72 -6.71
N CYS A 125 -6.44 -5.11 -7.77
CA CYS A 125 -5.06 -5.31 -8.20
C CYS A 125 -4.27 -4.01 -8.07
N TRP A 126 -3.39 -3.93 -7.08
CA TRP A 126 -2.51 -2.77 -6.97
C TRP A 126 -1.35 -2.87 -7.97
N LEU A 127 -1.26 -1.87 -8.85
CA LEU A 127 -0.25 -1.76 -9.91
C LEU A 127 0.90 -0.82 -9.54
N GLY A 128 0.89 -0.27 -8.33
CA GLY A 128 1.80 0.79 -7.92
C GLY A 128 1.06 2.10 -7.63
N PRO A 129 1.77 3.13 -7.12
CA PRO A 129 1.21 4.45 -6.98
C PRO A 129 0.72 4.95 -8.34
N ALA A 130 -0.49 5.49 -8.39
CA ALA A 130 -0.96 6.16 -9.60
C ALA A 130 0.06 7.24 -10.00
N PRO A 131 0.42 7.36 -11.30
CA PRO A 131 1.23 8.47 -11.78
C PRO A 131 0.60 9.78 -11.26
N GLY A 132 1.41 10.58 -10.54
CA GLY A 132 0.93 11.58 -9.60
C GLY A 132 -0.27 12.38 -10.12
N VAL A 133 -1.31 12.45 -9.29
CA VAL A 133 -2.45 13.35 -9.54
C VAL A 133 -1.87 14.75 -9.78
N ALA A 134 -1.96 15.21 -11.03
CA ALA A 134 -1.65 16.58 -11.37
C ALA A 134 -2.62 17.46 -10.56
N VAL A 135 -2.10 18.13 -9.53
CA VAL A 135 -2.83 19.22 -8.87
C VAL A 135 -3.09 20.25 -9.96
N ARG A 136 -4.34 20.33 -10.44
CA ARG A 136 -4.75 21.40 -11.35
C ARG A 136 -4.55 22.71 -10.59
N ARG A 137 -3.55 23.50 -11.00
CA ARG A 137 -3.56 24.95 -10.72
C ARG A 137 -4.83 25.49 -11.36
N SER A 138 -5.74 26.01 -10.54
CA SER A 138 -6.88 26.78 -11.02
C SER A 138 -6.32 28.05 -11.67
N GLN A 139 -6.08 28.01 -12.99
CA GLN A 139 -5.91 29.22 -13.77
C GLN A 139 -7.30 29.68 -14.19
N MET A 140 -7.83 30.64 -13.44
CA MET A 140 -8.92 31.48 -13.92
C MET A 140 -8.30 32.43 -14.96
N GLY A 141 -8.27 31.98 -16.21
CA GLY A 141 -7.74 32.71 -17.36
C GLY A 141 -8.73 32.66 -18.52
N LEU A 142 -9.34 33.80 -18.82
CA LEU A 142 -10.34 34.03 -19.85
C LEU A 142 -9.80 33.63 -21.25
N ALA A 143 -10.36 32.59 -21.87
CA ALA A 143 -10.07 32.24 -23.26
C ALA A 143 -11.04 32.98 -24.20
N VAL A 144 -10.53 33.98 -24.91
CA VAL A 144 -11.19 34.54 -26.10
C VAL A 144 -10.94 33.59 -27.26
N VAL A 145 -12.01 32.99 -27.78
CA VAL A 145 -11.97 32.12 -28.95
C VAL A 145 -12.00 32.99 -30.21
N LEU A 146 -10.94 32.95 -31.02
CA LEU A 146 -10.99 33.33 -32.42
C LEU A 146 -10.77 32.06 -33.26
N ALA A 147 -11.87 31.59 -33.83
CA ALA A 147 -11.91 30.44 -34.72
C ALA A 147 -11.48 30.87 -36.13
N LEU A 148 -10.45 30.22 -36.70
CA LEU A 148 -10.29 30.09 -38.14
C LEU A 148 -9.82 28.66 -38.47
N GLY A 149 -10.43 28.11 -39.51
CA GLY A 149 -10.50 26.68 -39.82
C GLY A 149 -9.20 26.01 -40.24
N GLY A 150 -9.19 24.70 -40.09
CA GLY A 150 -8.15 23.81 -40.60
C GLY A 150 -8.26 22.42 -40.00
N ALA A 151 -8.92 21.50 -40.72
CA ALA A 151 -9.00 20.10 -40.33
C ALA A 151 -7.64 19.41 -40.56
N ALA A 152 -6.85 19.28 -39.49
CA ALA A 152 -5.70 18.39 -39.46
C ALA A 152 -6.03 17.20 -38.55
N LEU A 153 -5.88 15.98 -39.06
CA LEU A 153 -5.95 14.76 -38.25
C LEU A 153 -4.88 14.85 -37.15
N LEU A 154 -5.31 15.03 -35.89
CA LEU A 154 -4.43 14.85 -34.75
C LEU A 154 -4.24 13.35 -34.53
N ALA A 155 -3.05 12.86 -34.87
CA ALA A 155 -2.54 11.66 -34.22
C ALA A 155 -2.51 11.93 -32.71
N ALA A 156 -3.25 11.12 -31.95
CA ALA A 156 -3.24 11.19 -30.49
C ALA A 156 -1.81 10.89 -30.03
N ALA A 157 -1.09 11.93 -29.59
CA ALA A 157 0.18 11.76 -28.92
C ALA A 157 -0.03 10.86 -27.70
N PRO A 158 0.90 9.94 -27.38
CA PRO A 158 0.82 9.19 -26.14
C PRO A 158 0.70 10.18 -24.98
N PRO A 159 -0.13 9.91 -23.96
CA PRO A 159 -0.21 10.78 -22.80
C PRO A 159 1.19 10.98 -22.24
N PRO A 160 1.58 12.21 -21.86
CA PRO A 160 2.90 12.43 -21.28
C PRO A 160 3.04 11.50 -20.07
N ALA A 161 4.08 10.67 -20.07
CA ALA A 161 4.45 9.90 -18.90
C ALA A 161 4.55 10.88 -17.73
N ALA A 162 3.72 10.70 -16.71
CA ALA A 162 3.78 11.55 -15.54
C ALA A 162 5.18 11.42 -14.96
N LEU A 163 5.95 12.49 -15.01
CA LEU A 163 7.25 12.56 -14.39
C LEU A 163 7.02 12.40 -12.89
N ALA A 164 7.43 11.26 -12.34
CA ALA A 164 7.60 11.13 -10.91
C ALA A 164 8.53 12.26 -10.47
N LEU A 165 8.02 13.18 -9.64
CA LEU A 165 8.83 14.29 -9.12
C LEU A 165 10.08 13.71 -8.48
N ASP A 166 11.24 14.26 -8.83
CA ASP A 166 12.49 13.90 -8.14
C ASP A 166 12.38 14.24 -6.64
N THR A 167 13.17 13.58 -5.81
CA THR A 167 13.12 13.74 -4.34
C THR A 167 13.16 15.21 -3.92
N LEU A 168 13.96 16.04 -4.61
CA LEU A 168 14.11 17.46 -4.31
C LEU A 168 12.80 18.24 -4.56
N SER A 169 12.12 17.97 -5.68
CA SER A 169 10.84 18.59 -6.00
C SER A 169 9.75 18.14 -5.03
N LEU A 170 9.70 16.85 -4.66
CA LEU A 170 8.79 16.35 -3.64
C LEU A 170 9.02 16.99 -2.27
N CYS A 171 10.28 17.12 -1.85
CA CYS A 171 10.64 17.79 -0.60
C CYS A 171 10.26 19.27 -0.59
N THR A 172 10.36 19.95 -1.73
CA THR A 172 9.96 21.35 -1.87
C THR A 172 8.44 21.50 -1.79
N ALA A 173 7.69 20.66 -2.52
CA ALA A 173 6.23 20.63 -2.44
C ALA A 173 5.72 20.27 -1.03
N TRP A 174 6.34 19.29 -0.39
CA TRP A 174 5.99 18.88 0.97
C TRP A 174 6.20 20.01 1.99
N ARG A 175 7.32 20.75 1.90
CA ARG A 175 7.57 21.92 2.77
C ARG A 175 6.56 23.05 2.59
N GLY A 176 6.06 23.26 1.36
CA GLY A 176 5.09 24.31 1.05
C GLY A 176 3.62 23.94 1.30
N SER A 177 3.30 22.66 1.47
CA SER A 177 1.92 22.17 1.62
C SER A 177 1.44 22.14 3.07
N ARG A 178 0.11 22.04 3.25
CA ARG A 178 -0.57 21.92 4.54
C ARG A 178 -1.71 20.89 4.47
N GLY A 179 -2.25 20.50 5.63
CA GLY A 179 -3.40 19.60 5.72
C GLY A 179 -3.21 18.27 4.97
N THR A 180 -4.25 17.81 4.28
CA THR A 180 -4.30 16.55 3.50
C THR A 180 -3.15 16.44 2.50
N GLU A 181 -2.84 17.50 1.75
CA GLU A 181 -1.78 17.48 0.74
C GLU A 181 -0.41 17.18 1.36
N ARG A 182 -0.10 17.82 2.50
CA ARG A 182 1.15 17.58 3.24
C ARG A 182 1.27 16.14 3.71
N VAL A 183 0.16 15.55 4.17
CA VAL A 183 0.14 14.14 4.61
C VAL A 183 0.41 13.21 3.43
N LEU A 184 -0.25 13.41 2.29
CA LEU A 184 -0.07 12.58 1.10
C LEU A 184 1.37 12.68 0.55
N LEU A 185 1.91 13.90 0.42
CA LEU A 185 3.29 14.11 -0.01
C LEU A 185 4.30 13.51 0.97
N GLY A 186 4.07 13.65 2.28
CA GLY A 186 4.90 13.03 3.30
C GLY A 186 4.87 11.51 3.25
N ASN A 187 3.70 10.92 2.99
CA ASN A 187 3.55 9.49 2.80
C ASN A 187 4.32 9.00 1.55
N SER A 188 4.27 9.74 0.44
CA SER A 188 5.04 9.44 -0.77
C SER A 188 6.55 9.52 -0.54
N LEU A 189 7.03 10.58 0.12
CA LEU A 189 8.44 10.75 0.48
C LEU A 189 8.93 9.62 1.39
N GLY A 190 8.20 9.31 2.45
CA GLY A 190 8.61 8.26 3.38
C GLY A 190 8.69 6.89 2.74
N ALA A 191 7.76 6.57 1.84
CA ALA A 191 7.77 5.31 1.10
C ALA A 191 8.94 5.24 0.11
N ALA A 192 9.19 6.31 -0.65
CA ALA A 192 10.27 6.36 -1.63
C ALA A 192 11.67 6.24 -1.00
N HIS A 193 11.79 6.61 0.28
CA HIS A 193 13.07 6.61 1.01
C HIS A 193 13.14 5.56 2.12
N TYR A 194 12.26 4.55 2.11
CA TYR A 194 12.25 3.44 3.06
C TYR A 194 12.27 3.89 4.51
N LEU A 195 11.61 5.01 4.82
CA LEU A 195 11.49 5.48 6.19
C LEU A 195 10.67 4.47 7.00
N THR A 196 11.00 4.33 8.28
CA THR A 196 10.20 3.46 9.17
C THR A 196 8.87 4.14 9.45
N LYS A 197 7.76 3.42 9.25
CA LYS A 197 6.43 3.91 9.60
C LYS A 197 6.40 4.28 11.08
N LYS A 198 5.77 5.40 11.43
CA LYS A 198 5.74 5.91 12.80
C LYS A 198 5.10 4.87 13.72
N GLN A 199 5.77 4.54 14.82
CA GLN A 199 5.26 3.55 15.75
C GLN A 199 3.87 3.95 16.28
N ARG A 200 3.70 5.19 16.73
CA ARG A 200 2.37 5.77 16.96
C ARG A 200 1.92 6.49 15.70
N LEU A 201 1.04 5.89 14.90
CA LEU A 201 0.25 6.68 13.95
C LEU A 201 -0.29 7.88 14.73
N GLN A 202 -0.15 9.09 14.18
CA GLN A 202 -0.97 10.15 14.74
C GLN A 202 -2.42 9.70 14.58
N GLU A 203 -3.20 9.81 15.66
CA GLU A 203 -4.65 9.83 15.51
C GLU A 203 -4.94 11.01 14.58
N SER A 204 -5.05 10.71 13.29
CA SER A 204 -5.59 11.67 12.36
C SER A 204 -7.03 11.90 12.79
N PRO A 205 -7.51 13.16 12.72
CA PRO A 205 -8.94 13.42 12.78
C PRO A 205 -9.67 12.43 11.87
N SER A 206 -10.87 11.99 12.25
CA SER A 206 -11.64 10.99 11.49
C SER A 206 -11.87 11.37 10.02
N GLU A 207 -11.72 12.65 9.69
CA GLU A 207 -11.91 13.25 8.38
C GLU A 207 -10.62 13.42 7.55
N ALA A 208 -9.44 13.08 8.09
CA ALA A 208 -8.14 13.32 7.46
C ALA A 208 -7.37 12.02 7.14
N PRO A 209 -6.52 12.01 6.08
CA PRO A 209 -5.63 10.88 5.82
C PRO A 209 -4.67 10.64 6.99
N VAL A 210 -4.25 9.37 7.14
CA VAL A 210 -3.31 8.97 8.19
C VAL A 210 -1.89 9.39 7.81
N ALA A 211 -1.21 10.14 8.68
CA ALA A 211 0.22 10.39 8.56
C ALA A 211 1.01 9.15 9.00
N LEU A 212 1.69 8.54 8.05
CA LEU A 212 2.32 7.22 8.23
C LEU A 212 3.78 7.32 8.68
N TYR A 213 4.45 8.43 8.39
CA TYR A 213 5.85 8.69 8.75
C TYR A 213 5.95 9.88 9.68
N SER A 214 7.01 9.95 10.47
CA SER A 214 7.19 11.07 11.40
C SER A 214 7.57 12.34 10.64
N ASP A 215 6.98 13.48 11.04
CA ASP A 215 7.36 14.78 10.45
C ASP A 215 8.86 15.05 10.65
N SER A 216 9.46 14.62 11.76
CA SER A 216 10.91 14.72 12.00
C SER A 216 11.78 13.92 11.03
N ASP A 217 11.36 12.71 10.64
CA ASP A 217 12.14 11.91 9.67
C ASP A 217 12.01 12.52 8.26
N LEU A 218 10.82 13.03 7.92
CA LEU A 218 10.58 13.77 6.68
C LEU A 218 11.37 15.09 6.64
N GLN A 219 11.44 15.82 7.76
CA GLN A 219 12.28 17.02 7.89
C GLN A 219 13.76 16.67 7.73
N ARG A 220 14.24 15.57 8.31
CA ARG A 220 15.63 15.12 8.17
C ARG A 220 15.95 14.72 6.73
N LEU A 221 15.01 14.06 6.06
CA LEU A 221 15.11 13.70 4.64
C LEU A 221 15.19 14.94 3.74
N CYS A 222 14.32 15.92 3.98
CA CYS A 222 14.19 17.13 3.18
C CYS A 222 15.04 18.33 3.64
N GLY A 223 15.87 18.11 4.67
CA GLY A 223 16.68 19.12 5.35
C GLY A 223 18.13 19.21 4.86
N ARG A 224 18.40 18.79 3.62
CA ARG A 224 19.68 18.98 2.93
C ARG A 224 19.50 19.85 1.71
#